data_AF-A0A351AET3-F1
#
_entry.id   AF-A0A351AET3-F1
#
_cell.length_a   1.000
_cell.length_b   1.000
_cell.length_c   1.000
_cell.angle_alpha   90.00
_cell.angle_beta   90.00
_cell.angle_gamma   90.00
#
_symmetry.space_group_name_H-M   'P 1'
#
loop_
_entity.id
_entity.type
_entity.pdbx_description
1 polymer ?
#
loop_
_entity_poly.entity_id
_entity_poly.type
_entity_poly.pdbx_seq_one_letter_code
_entity_poly.pdbx_strand_id
1 'polypeptide(L)'
;AAPLTICLLDPHHDVRYFPYRGGYYTNRGSHHKIVLPGGLLGYDDFGRALSHEIAHAMVEERAGGLCPIWLNEAIAQVADRSATEGARRRFASSLWPWLNPRELDQAFGANRVDDPGQRVLRAYMQACLIGQWLARRSSNPGERQLGATLDAFTDNGLIKDIWLRIRGYTAADEAIRQVFGLGEEELFQLARPHGGTSADGRS
;
A
#
# COMPACT_ATOMS: atom_id res chain seq x y z
N ALA A 1 -6.54 4.85 20.76
CA ALA A 1 -5.70 3.90 20.01
C ALA A 1 -5.82 2.54 20.67
N ALA A 2 -6.21 1.52 19.91
CA ALA A 2 -6.22 0.15 20.41
C ALA A 2 -4.78 -0.35 20.67
N PRO A 3 -4.54 -1.22 21.68
CA PRO A 3 -3.21 -1.77 21.92
C PRO A 3 -2.66 -2.53 20.71
N LEU A 4 -1.36 -2.39 20.44
CA LEU A 4 -0.64 -3.14 19.41
C LEU A 4 0.20 -4.25 20.04
N THR A 5 -0.08 -5.49 19.68
CA THR A 5 0.70 -6.66 20.09
C THR A 5 1.58 -7.13 18.95
N ILE A 6 2.88 -7.27 19.20
CA ILE A 6 3.84 -7.84 18.24
C ILE A 6 4.23 -9.23 18.73
N CYS A 7 4.02 -10.25 17.90
CA CYS A 7 4.41 -11.62 18.16
C CYS A 7 5.55 -12.03 17.22
N LEU A 8 6.59 -12.63 17.79
CA LEU A 8 7.68 -13.23 17.04
C LEU A 8 7.47 -14.75 17.04
N LEU A 9 7.39 -15.34 15.85
CA LEU A 9 7.33 -16.79 15.72
C LEU A 9 8.71 -17.37 16.01
N ASP A 10 8.77 -18.44 16.79
CA ASP A 10 10.03 -19.14 17.02
C ASP A 10 10.58 -19.67 15.68
N PRO A 11 11.82 -19.33 15.27
CA PRO A 11 12.43 -19.80 14.03
C PRO A 11 12.52 -21.33 13.92
N HIS A 12 12.56 -22.05 15.05
CA HIS A 12 12.54 -23.52 15.08
C HIS A 12 11.14 -24.11 14.82
N HIS A 13 10.10 -23.31 15.00
CA HIS A 13 8.71 -23.63 14.72
C HIS A 13 8.17 -22.84 13.51
N ASP A 14 9.05 -22.16 12.77
CA ASP A 14 8.71 -21.42 11.56
C ASP A 14 8.38 -22.42 10.46
N VAL A 15 7.09 -22.71 10.37
CA VAL A 15 6.57 -23.78 9.57
C VAL A 15 6.68 -23.40 8.10
N ARG A 16 7.40 -24.22 7.31
CA ARG A 16 7.67 -24.00 5.87
C ARG A 16 6.42 -23.78 5.01
N TYR A 17 5.25 -24.14 5.53
CA TYR A 17 3.92 -23.96 4.93
C TYR A 17 3.23 -22.64 5.34
N PHE A 18 3.87 -21.79 6.14
CA PHE A 18 3.35 -20.47 6.46
C PHE A 18 3.40 -19.58 5.21
N PRO A 19 2.24 -19.13 4.69
CA PRO A 19 2.19 -18.45 3.40
C PRO A 19 2.67 -16.99 3.48
N TYR A 20 2.88 -16.44 4.68
CA TYR A 20 3.26 -15.04 4.89
C TYR A 20 4.71 -14.93 5.40
N ARG A 21 5.66 -15.19 4.51
CA ARG A 21 7.10 -15.18 4.82
C ARG A 21 7.66 -13.81 5.25
N GLY A 22 6.91 -12.73 5.03
CA GLY A 22 7.25 -11.38 5.50
C GLY A 22 6.61 -10.99 6.84
N GLY A 23 5.70 -11.82 7.37
CA GLY A 23 4.82 -11.44 8.47
C GLY A 23 3.41 -11.07 8.01
N TYR A 24 2.55 -10.79 8.99
CA TYR A 24 1.20 -10.31 8.73
C TYR A 24 0.64 -9.48 9.89
N TYR A 25 -0.25 -8.57 9.53
CA TYR A 25 -1.11 -7.81 10.42
C TYR A 25 -2.53 -8.40 10.45
N THR A 26 -3.19 -8.29 11.60
CA THR A 26 -4.62 -8.57 11.75
C THR A 26 -5.26 -7.67 12.80
N ASN A 27 -6.46 -7.15 12.50
CA ASN A 27 -7.31 -6.48 13.47
C ASN A 27 -8.18 -7.50 14.22
N ARG A 28 -8.15 -7.49 15.56
CA ARG A 28 -8.96 -8.36 16.43
C ARG A 28 -10.08 -7.60 17.15
N GLY A 29 -10.40 -6.39 16.70
CA GLY A 29 -11.43 -5.52 17.26
C GLY A 29 -10.97 -4.78 18.51
N SER A 30 -10.55 -5.50 19.55
CA SER A 30 -10.06 -4.90 20.81
C SER A 30 -8.58 -4.55 20.81
N HIS A 31 -7.82 -5.08 19.84
CA HIS A 31 -6.38 -4.88 19.71
C HIS A 31 -5.92 -5.19 18.28
N HIS A 32 -4.76 -4.66 17.93
CA HIS A 32 -4.04 -5.03 16.72
C HIS A 32 -3.02 -6.11 17.04
N LYS A 33 -2.82 -7.02 16.08
CA LYS A 33 -1.80 -8.06 16.20
C LYS A 33 -0.94 -8.09 14.95
N ILE A 34 0.36 -7.95 15.15
CA ILE A 34 1.40 -8.19 14.13
C ILE A 34 2.11 -9.47 14.49
N VAL A 35 2.34 -10.32 13.50
CA VAL A 35 3.09 -11.56 13.66
C VAL A 35 4.21 -11.60 12.63
N LEU A 36 5.45 -11.68 13.11
CA LEU A 36 6.65 -11.71 12.27
C LEU A 36 7.37 -13.05 12.44
N PRO A 37 7.91 -13.64 11.37
CA PRO A 37 8.79 -14.79 11.46
C PRO A 37 10.06 -14.45 12.26
N GLY A 38 10.42 -15.28 13.25
CA GLY A 38 11.64 -15.07 14.04
C GLY A 38 12.91 -15.20 13.23
N GLY A 39 12.87 -15.85 12.07
CA GLY A 39 13.99 -15.89 11.11
C GLY A 39 14.38 -14.51 10.54
N LEU A 40 13.53 -13.49 10.71
CA LEU A 40 13.88 -12.11 10.37
C LEU A 40 14.80 -11.44 11.40
N LEU A 41 14.86 -11.96 12.64
CA LEU A 41 15.69 -11.41 13.71
C LEU A 41 17.17 -11.56 13.35
N GLY A 42 17.88 -10.44 13.25
CA GLY A 42 19.30 -10.37 12.88
C GLY A 42 19.57 -9.82 11.47
N TYR A 43 18.53 -9.48 10.71
CA TYR A 43 18.63 -8.85 9.40
C TYR A 43 17.99 -7.45 9.39
N ASP A 44 18.45 -6.58 8.50
CA ASP A 44 17.81 -5.28 8.21
C ASP A 44 16.33 -5.43 7.79
N ASP A 45 15.94 -6.62 7.36
CA ASP A 45 14.58 -6.96 6.95
C ASP A 45 13.58 -6.99 8.11
N PHE A 46 14.01 -7.17 9.37
CA PHE A 46 13.08 -7.14 10.51
C PHE A 46 12.45 -5.76 10.69
N GLY A 47 13.27 -4.70 10.71
CA GLY A 47 12.77 -3.34 10.89
C GLY A 47 11.84 -2.92 9.75
N ARG A 48 12.17 -3.33 8.52
CA ARG A 48 11.35 -3.08 7.33
C ARG A 48 10.01 -3.79 7.40
N ALA A 49 10.01 -5.10 7.67
CA ALA A 49 8.79 -5.89 7.83
C ALA A 49 7.92 -5.36 8.97
N LEU A 50 8.51 -5.02 10.12
CA LEU A 50 7.77 -4.43 11.22
C LEU A 50 7.15 -3.09 10.84
N SER A 51 7.88 -2.23 10.11
CA SER A 51 7.38 -0.92 9.66
C SER A 51 6.22 -1.08 8.67
N HIS A 52 6.31 -2.07 7.77
CA HIS A 52 5.24 -2.46 6.85
C HIS A 52 3.95 -2.81 7.62
N GLU A 53 4.04 -3.73 8.57
CA GLU A 53 2.87 -4.23 9.31
C GLU A 53 2.30 -3.17 10.28
N ILE A 54 3.15 -2.30 10.84
CA ILE A 54 2.71 -1.14 11.62
C ILE A 54 1.91 -0.17 10.75
N ALA A 55 2.32 0.05 9.51
CA ALA A 55 1.60 0.93 8.60
C ALA A 55 0.16 0.45 8.37
N HIS A 56 -0.07 -0.86 8.18
CA HIS A 56 -1.42 -1.43 8.10
C HIS A 56 -2.25 -1.13 9.35
N ALA A 57 -1.66 -1.24 10.54
CA ALA A 57 -2.36 -0.90 11.78
C ALA A 57 -2.75 0.59 11.84
N MET A 58 -1.87 1.49 11.38
CA MET A 58 -2.14 2.93 11.33
C MET A 58 -3.22 3.27 10.30
N VAL A 59 -3.21 2.60 9.14
CA VAL A 59 -4.24 2.74 8.11
C VAL A 59 -5.59 2.30 8.68
N GLU A 60 -5.64 1.18 9.39
CA GLU A 60 -6.89 0.69 10.00
C GLU A 60 -7.42 1.68 11.06
N GLU A 61 -6.58 2.13 12.00
CA GLU A 61 -7.00 3.05 13.06
C GLU A 61 -7.50 4.39 12.52
N ARG A 62 -6.95 4.86 11.41
CA ARG A 62 -7.34 6.14 10.81
C ARG A 62 -8.46 6.01 9.80
N ALA A 63 -8.41 5.05 8.89
CA ALA A 63 -9.38 4.94 7.81
C ALA A 63 -10.57 4.02 8.13
N GLY A 64 -10.53 3.23 9.21
CA GLY A 64 -11.66 2.41 9.67
C GLY A 64 -12.20 1.43 8.61
N GLY A 65 -11.31 0.85 7.81
CA GLY A 65 -11.66 -0.06 6.71
C GLY A 65 -12.16 0.62 5.42
N LEU A 66 -12.19 1.95 5.35
CA LEU A 66 -12.58 2.70 4.14
C LEU A 66 -11.43 2.85 3.13
N CYS A 67 -10.19 2.59 3.55
CA CYS A 67 -9.02 2.65 2.69
C CYS A 67 -9.00 1.43 1.74
N PRO A 68 -8.93 1.62 0.41
CA PRO A 68 -8.82 0.51 -0.53
C PRO A 68 -7.50 -0.24 -0.32
N ILE A 69 -7.49 -1.53 -0.66
CA ILE A 69 -6.36 -2.42 -0.40
C ILE A 69 -5.11 -1.89 -1.09
N TRP A 70 -5.23 -1.40 -2.33
CA TRP A 70 -4.08 -0.88 -3.07
C TRP A 70 -3.41 0.31 -2.35
N LEU A 71 -4.19 1.20 -1.71
CA LEU A 71 -3.65 2.37 -1.02
C LEU A 71 -3.07 1.99 0.33
N ASN A 72 -3.71 1.06 1.04
CA ASN A 72 -3.17 0.47 2.26
C ASN A 72 -1.78 -0.13 2.01
N GLU A 73 -1.66 -0.92 0.94
CA GLU A 73 -0.40 -1.52 0.52
C GLU A 73 0.61 -0.47 0.03
N ALA A 74 0.18 0.55 -0.70
CA ALA A 74 1.05 1.65 -1.13
C ALA A 74 1.70 2.38 0.07
N ILE A 75 0.94 2.62 1.14
CA ILE A 75 1.44 3.24 2.36
C ILE A 75 2.43 2.32 3.09
N ALA A 76 2.09 1.03 3.23
CA ALA A 76 2.97 0.05 3.88
C ALA A 76 4.30 -0.14 3.14
N GLN A 77 4.26 -0.16 1.80
CA GLN A 77 5.44 -0.23 0.94
C GLN A 77 6.32 1.04 0.97
N VAL A 78 5.74 2.21 1.28
CA VAL A 78 6.54 3.42 1.52
C VAL A 78 7.25 3.32 2.86
N ALA A 79 6.57 2.83 3.90
CA ALA A 79 7.13 2.66 5.24
C ALA A 79 8.30 1.66 5.27
N ASP A 80 8.23 0.58 4.49
CA ASP A 80 9.29 -0.44 4.43
C ASP A 80 10.47 -0.09 3.49
N ARG A 81 10.37 1.04 2.78
CA ARG A 81 11.37 1.56 1.81
C ARG A 81 11.73 0.56 0.70
N SER A 82 10.76 -0.17 0.17
CA SER A 82 10.99 -1.19 -0.86
C SER A 82 11.64 -0.67 -2.14
N ALA A 83 12.55 -1.48 -2.67
CA ALA A 83 13.25 -1.20 -3.93
C ALA A 83 12.33 -1.47 -5.13
N THR A 84 12.11 -0.47 -5.98
CA THR A 84 11.13 -0.53 -7.09
C THR A 84 11.75 -0.49 -8.48
N GLU A 85 13.07 -0.38 -8.59
CA GLU A 85 13.73 -0.09 -9.86
C GLU A 85 13.48 -1.20 -10.91
N GLY A 86 13.51 -2.46 -10.49
CA GLY A 86 13.14 -3.59 -11.34
C GLY A 86 11.66 -3.61 -11.75
N ALA A 87 10.75 -3.13 -10.90
CA ALA A 87 9.33 -3.04 -11.21
C ALA A 87 9.04 -1.87 -12.16
N ARG A 88 9.63 -0.71 -11.89
CA ARG A 88 9.55 0.49 -12.72
C ARG A 88 9.88 0.17 -14.17
N ARG A 89 11.01 -0.52 -14.42
CA ARG A 89 11.41 -0.93 -15.77
C ARG A 89 10.38 -1.84 -16.45
N ARG A 90 9.81 -2.81 -15.73
CA ARG A 90 8.83 -3.75 -16.29
C ARG A 90 7.51 -3.09 -16.65
N PHE A 91 7.03 -2.13 -15.87
CA PHE A 91 5.85 -1.34 -16.23
C PHE A 91 6.16 -0.36 -17.37
N ALA A 92 7.32 0.30 -17.34
CA ALA A 92 7.74 1.22 -18.39
C ALA A 92 7.90 0.53 -19.76
N SER A 93 8.39 -0.72 -19.78
CA SER A 93 8.50 -1.53 -20.99
C SER A 93 7.21 -2.24 -21.39
N SER A 94 6.09 -1.97 -20.70
CA SER A 94 4.80 -2.66 -20.88
C SER A 94 4.87 -4.19 -20.73
N LEU A 95 5.91 -4.72 -20.08
CA LEU A 95 5.99 -6.15 -19.75
C LEU A 95 4.91 -6.53 -18.73
N TRP A 96 4.61 -5.61 -17.82
CA TRP A 96 3.51 -5.72 -16.89
C TRP A 96 2.41 -4.69 -17.24
N PRO A 97 1.14 -5.10 -17.30
CA PRO A 97 0.04 -4.18 -17.53
C PRO A 97 -0.11 -3.23 -16.34
N TRP A 98 -0.32 -1.95 -16.61
CA TRP A 98 -0.67 -0.96 -15.59
C TRP A 98 -2.19 -0.99 -15.38
N LEU A 99 -2.61 -1.45 -14.20
CA LEU A 99 -4.03 -1.63 -13.87
C LEU A 99 -4.67 -0.29 -13.49
N ASN A 100 -5.97 -0.12 -13.76
CA ASN A 100 -6.73 1.00 -13.19
C ASN A 100 -7.01 0.78 -11.67
N PRO A 101 -7.50 1.78 -10.93
CA PRO A 101 -7.70 1.68 -9.48
C PRO A 101 -8.54 0.48 -9.05
N ARG A 102 -9.66 0.23 -9.74
CA ARG A 102 -10.56 -0.88 -9.43
C ARG A 102 -9.94 -2.24 -9.74
N GLU A 103 -9.27 -2.37 -10.88
CA GLU A 103 -8.57 -3.60 -11.28
C GLU A 103 -7.41 -3.92 -10.34
N LEU A 104 -6.68 -2.89 -9.88
CA LEU A 104 -5.59 -3.04 -8.94
C LEU A 104 -6.11 -3.53 -7.59
N ASP A 105 -7.19 -2.95 -7.07
CA ASP A 105 -7.81 -3.37 -5.81
C ASP A 105 -8.29 -4.83 -5.89
N GLN A 106 -8.94 -5.20 -7.00
CA GLN A 106 -9.38 -6.58 -7.26
C GLN A 106 -8.22 -7.58 -7.41
N ALA A 107 -7.05 -7.12 -7.86
CA ALA A 107 -5.88 -7.98 -8.01
C ALA A 107 -5.33 -8.48 -6.67
N PHE A 108 -5.58 -7.76 -5.56
CA PHE A 108 -5.24 -8.22 -4.22
C PHE A 108 -6.22 -9.27 -3.68
N GLY A 109 -7.48 -9.22 -4.10
CA GLY A 109 -8.52 -10.20 -3.71
C GLY A 109 -8.48 -11.52 -4.48
N ALA A 110 -7.58 -11.66 -5.47
CA ALA A 110 -7.46 -12.88 -6.27
C ALA A 110 -6.96 -14.06 -5.42
N ASN A 111 -7.63 -15.20 -5.54
CA ASN A 111 -7.31 -16.40 -4.77
C ASN A 111 -5.88 -16.87 -5.10
N ARG A 112 -4.98 -16.88 -4.10
CA ARG A 112 -3.56 -17.25 -4.26
C ARG A 112 -3.34 -18.69 -4.76
N VAL A 113 -4.39 -19.51 -4.75
CA VAL A 113 -4.39 -20.90 -5.22
C VAL A 113 -4.49 -21.00 -6.75
N ASP A 114 -5.20 -20.07 -7.39
CA ASP A 114 -5.50 -20.11 -8.83
C ASP A 114 -4.57 -19.21 -9.68
N ASP A 115 -3.77 -18.36 -9.02
CA ASP A 115 -2.85 -17.42 -9.66
C ASP A 115 -1.42 -17.67 -9.15
N PRO A 116 -0.50 -18.16 -10.02
CA PRO A 116 0.87 -18.49 -9.62
C PRO A 116 1.70 -17.22 -9.37
N GLY A 117 1.44 -16.54 -8.24
CA GLY A 117 2.25 -15.49 -7.61
C GLY A 117 2.46 -14.19 -8.38
N GLN A 118 2.33 -14.18 -9.71
CA GLN A 118 2.75 -13.05 -10.54
C GLN A 118 1.75 -11.90 -10.52
N ARG A 119 0.44 -12.15 -10.50
CA ARG A 119 -0.55 -11.05 -10.48
C ARG A 119 -0.50 -10.27 -9.18
N VAL A 120 -0.52 -10.97 -8.05
CA VAL A 120 -0.46 -10.36 -6.72
C VAL A 120 0.87 -9.60 -6.56
N LEU A 121 2.01 -10.19 -6.95
CA LEU A 121 3.29 -9.50 -6.95
C LEU A 121 3.27 -8.22 -7.79
N ARG A 122 2.69 -8.25 -8.99
CA ARG A 122 2.54 -7.05 -9.84
C ARG A 122 1.69 -5.98 -9.15
N ALA A 123 0.61 -6.38 -8.48
CA ALA A 123 -0.25 -5.47 -7.74
C ALA A 123 0.52 -4.76 -6.61
N TYR A 124 1.26 -5.52 -5.78
CA TYR A 124 2.17 -4.95 -4.76
C TYR A 124 3.18 -3.97 -5.36
N MET A 125 3.80 -4.34 -6.49
CA MET A 125 4.80 -3.51 -7.15
C MET A 125 4.21 -2.22 -7.75
N GLN A 126 2.99 -2.28 -8.31
CA GLN A 126 2.28 -1.10 -8.79
C GLN A 126 1.87 -0.19 -7.63
N ALA A 127 1.30 -0.75 -6.55
CA ALA A 127 0.95 0.01 -5.35
C ALA A 127 2.18 0.72 -4.76
N CYS A 128 3.33 0.03 -4.67
CA CYS A 128 4.57 0.64 -4.21
C CYS A 128 5.01 1.84 -5.08
N LEU A 129 4.92 1.73 -6.42
CA LEU A 129 5.25 2.84 -7.32
C LEU A 129 4.30 4.03 -7.15
N ILE A 130 3.01 3.79 -6.95
CA ILE A 130 2.01 4.84 -6.68
C ILE A 130 2.30 5.50 -5.33
N GLY A 131 2.57 4.71 -4.27
CA GLY A 131 2.93 5.22 -2.95
C GLY A 131 4.19 6.09 -2.98
N GLN A 132 5.23 5.65 -3.70
CA GLN A 132 6.44 6.45 -3.90
C GLN A 132 6.17 7.75 -4.66
N TRP A 133 5.26 7.72 -5.64
CA TRP A 133 4.86 8.93 -6.35
C TRP A 133 4.15 9.91 -5.40
N LEU A 134 3.18 9.44 -4.61
CA LEU A 134 2.44 10.24 -3.63
C LEU A 134 3.38 10.88 -2.61
N ALA A 135 4.33 10.09 -2.07
CA ALA A 135 5.30 10.58 -1.10
C ALA A 135 6.24 11.67 -1.66
N ARG A 136 6.52 11.66 -2.98
CA ARG A 136 7.43 12.62 -3.65
C ARG A 136 6.74 13.86 -4.21
N ARG A 137 5.47 13.76 -4.63
CA ARG A 137 4.71 14.83 -5.31
C ARG A 137 4.33 16.01 -4.39
N SER A 138 4.34 15.77 -3.09
CA SER A 138 3.96 16.74 -2.06
C SER A 138 4.76 18.06 -2.11
N SER A 139 4.07 19.18 -1.84
CA SER A 139 4.71 20.47 -1.51
C SER A 139 5.53 20.43 -0.21
N ASN A 140 5.29 19.42 0.63
CA ASN A 140 6.11 19.02 1.78
C ASN A 140 6.48 17.52 1.62
N PRO A 141 7.58 17.18 0.92
CA PRO A 141 7.93 15.79 0.60
C PRO A 141 7.92 14.87 1.83
N GLY A 142 7.32 13.68 1.72
CA GLY A 142 7.36 12.64 2.75
C GLY A 142 6.01 12.18 3.32
N GLU A 143 6.08 11.46 4.44
CA GLU A 143 4.99 10.70 5.08
C GLU A 143 3.78 11.55 5.54
N ARG A 144 3.94 12.88 5.68
CA ARG A 144 2.89 13.76 6.19
C ARG A 144 1.63 13.79 5.32
N GLN A 145 1.78 13.78 3.99
CA GLN A 145 0.61 13.77 3.11
C GLN A 145 -0.09 12.42 3.06
N LEU A 146 0.65 11.32 3.21
CA LEU A 146 0.03 10.00 3.39
C LEU A 146 -0.79 9.98 4.68
N GLY A 147 -0.25 10.52 5.78
CA GLY A 147 -1.00 10.74 7.02
C GLY A 147 -2.24 11.60 6.83
N ALA A 148 -2.12 12.74 6.13
CA ALA A 148 -3.27 13.61 5.83
C ALA A 148 -4.32 12.92 4.96
N THR A 149 -3.90 12.03 4.05
CA THR A 149 -4.83 11.23 3.23
C THR A 149 -5.62 10.28 4.11
N LEU A 150 -4.97 9.66 5.10
CA LEU A 150 -5.65 8.82 6.09
C LEU A 150 -6.62 9.62 6.95
N ASP A 151 -6.23 10.83 7.37
CA ASP A 151 -7.10 11.72 8.15
C ASP A 151 -8.34 12.15 7.34
N ALA A 152 -8.20 12.36 6.03
CA ALA A 152 -9.31 12.71 5.14
C ALA A 152 -10.38 11.61 5.02
N PHE A 153 -10.08 10.34 5.34
CA PHE A 153 -11.10 9.29 5.45
C PHE A 153 -12.01 9.49 6.68
N THR A 154 -11.51 10.10 7.76
CA THR A 154 -12.28 10.33 8.99
C THR A 154 -13.20 11.55 8.92
N ASP A 155 -12.92 12.49 8.01
CA ASP A 155 -13.64 13.77 7.91
C ASP A 155 -14.92 13.68 7.04
N ASN A 156 -15.45 12.47 6.89
CA ASN A 156 -16.67 12.21 6.13
C ASN A 156 -17.85 12.01 7.08
N GLY A 157 -18.65 13.06 7.26
CA GLY A 157 -19.96 12.92 7.92
C GLY A 157 -20.94 12.12 7.05
N LEU A 158 -21.99 11.56 7.67
CA LEU A 158 -23.03 10.74 7.01
C LEU A 158 -23.60 11.35 5.71
N ILE A 159 -23.72 12.67 5.64
CA ILE A 159 -24.22 13.39 4.46
C ILE A 159 -23.22 13.32 3.30
N LYS A 160 -21.93 13.43 3.61
CA LYS A 160 -20.84 13.35 2.62
C LYS A 160 -20.75 11.93 2.06
N ASP A 161 -20.90 10.90 2.90
CA ASP A 161 -20.95 9.50 2.46
C ASP A 161 -22.11 9.22 1.49
N ILE A 162 -23.30 9.75 1.78
CA ILE A 162 -24.46 9.65 0.89
C ILE A 162 -24.17 10.36 -0.43
N TRP A 163 -23.58 11.56 -0.38
CA TRP A 163 -23.25 12.33 -1.58
C TRP A 163 -22.19 11.67 -2.45
N LEU A 164 -21.15 11.09 -1.85
CA LEU A 164 -20.12 10.31 -2.54
C LEU A 164 -20.72 9.11 -3.27
N ARG A 165 -21.63 8.38 -2.61
CA ARG A 165 -22.36 7.26 -3.24
C ARG A 165 -23.21 7.71 -4.43
N ILE A 166 -23.91 8.85 -4.32
CA ILE A 166 -24.73 9.38 -5.42
C ILE A 166 -23.86 9.80 -6.61
N ARG A 167 -22.67 10.36 -6.36
CA ARG A 167 -21.73 10.76 -7.43
C ARG A 167 -20.85 9.63 -7.96
N GLY A 168 -20.92 8.44 -7.37
CA GLY A 168 -20.10 7.30 -7.77
C GLY A 168 -18.63 7.43 -7.37
N TYR A 169 -18.30 8.32 -6.43
CA TYR A 169 -16.95 8.47 -5.91
C TYR A 169 -16.69 7.49 -4.78
N THR A 170 -15.47 6.93 -4.77
CA THR A 170 -14.94 6.13 -3.66
C THR A 170 -14.51 7.09 -2.53
N ALA A 171 -14.45 6.58 -1.30
CA ALA A 171 -13.90 7.35 -0.18
C ALA A 171 -12.43 7.74 -0.43
N ALA A 172 -11.69 6.90 -1.17
CA ALA A 172 -10.31 7.18 -1.56
C ALA A 172 -10.19 8.26 -2.63
N ASP A 173 -11.07 8.32 -3.64
CA ASP A 173 -11.05 9.39 -4.65
C ASP A 173 -11.27 10.74 -3.99
N GLU A 174 -12.20 10.83 -3.05
CA GLU A 174 -12.44 12.03 -2.27
C GLU A 174 -11.24 12.41 -1.38
N ALA A 175 -10.67 11.46 -0.64
CA ALA A 175 -9.50 11.71 0.21
C ALA A 175 -8.29 12.19 -0.61
N ILE A 176 -8.03 11.56 -1.76
CA ILE A 176 -6.94 11.93 -2.67
C ILE A 176 -7.21 13.30 -3.28
N ARG A 177 -8.46 13.62 -3.67
CA ARG A 177 -8.83 14.95 -4.17
C ARG A 177 -8.60 16.03 -3.13
N GLN A 178 -8.96 15.81 -1.87
CA GLN A 178 -8.77 16.80 -0.81
C GLN A 178 -7.29 17.10 -0.55
N VAL A 179 -6.44 16.07 -0.55
CA VAL A 179 -5.03 16.22 -0.17
C VAL A 179 -4.15 16.62 -1.35
N PHE A 180 -4.41 16.07 -2.54
CA PHE A 180 -3.56 16.24 -3.72
C PHE A 180 -4.21 17.06 -4.83
N GLY A 181 -5.52 17.33 -4.77
CA GLY A 181 -6.26 18.01 -5.83
C GLY A 181 -6.49 17.15 -7.07
N LEU A 182 -6.31 15.82 -6.98
CA LEU A 182 -6.34 14.88 -8.11
C LEU A 182 -7.43 13.83 -7.90
N GLY A 183 -8.04 13.36 -8.99
CA GLY A 183 -8.83 12.11 -8.93
C GLY A 183 -7.95 10.86 -8.92
N GLU A 184 -8.49 9.72 -8.52
CA GLU A 184 -7.81 8.42 -8.52
C GLU A 184 -7.28 8.04 -9.91
N GLU A 185 -8.10 8.17 -10.96
CA GLU A 185 -7.68 7.85 -12.33
C GLU A 185 -6.53 8.75 -12.80
N GLU A 186 -6.62 10.05 -12.49
CA GLU A 186 -5.57 11.02 -12.83
C GLU A 186 -4.26 10.70 -12.09
N LEU A 187 -4.35 10.38 -10.79
CA LEU A 187 -3.22 9.90 -10.01
C LEU A 187 -2.56 8.68 -10.67
N PHE A 188 -3.35 7.68 -11.06
CA PHE A 188 -2.83 6.45 -11.66
C PHE A 188 -2.14 6.70 -12.99
N GLN A 189 -2.64 7.62 -13.82
CA GLN A 189 -1.97 8.01 -15.05
C GLN A 189 -0.66 8.74 -14.78
N LEU A 190 -0.64 9.67 -13.82
CA LEU A 190 0.56 10.44 -13.47
C LEU A 190 1.64 9.59 -12.79
N ALA A 191 1.25 8.57 -12.02
CA ALA A 191 2.15 7.66 -11.34
C ALA A 191 2.74 6.59 -12.28
N ARG A 192 2.16 6.41 -13.48
CA ARG A 192 2.60 5.40 -14.45
C ARG A 192 4.05 5.66 -14.88
N PRO A 193 4.94 4.66 -14.76
CA PRO A 193 6.28 4.76 -15.34
C PRO A 193 6.19 4.88 -16.86
N HIS A 194 6.80 5.93 -17.40
CA HIS A 194 6.90 6.13 -18.84
C HIS A 194 8.21 5.50 -19.35
N GLY A 195 8.13 4.78 -20.47
CA GLY A 195 9.32 4.28 -21.17
C GLY A 195 10.12 5.43 -21.76
N GLY A 196 11.15 5.89 -21.05
CA GLY A 196 12.16 6.81 -21.57
C GLY A 196 13.50 6.10 -21.64
N THR A 197 14.11 6.06 -22.83
CA THR A 197 15.55 5.84 -22.97
C THR A 197 16.29 6.80 -22.06
N SER A 198 17.22 6.29 -21.24
CA SER A 198 18.11 7.11 -20.41
C SER A 198 18.64 8.31 -21.19
N ALA A 199 18.16 9.50 -20.83
CA ALA A 199 18.72 10.77 -21.26
C ALA A 199 19.06 11.66 -20.05
N ASP A 200 19.18 11.08 -18.85
CA ASP A 200 19.87 11.70 -17.72
C ASP A 200 21.31 11.18 -17.68
N GLY A 201 22.04 11.52 -18.74
CA GLY A 201 23.49 11.55 -18.76
C GLY A 201 23.93 13.01 -18.80
N ARG A 202 23.93 13.68 -17.63
CA ARG A 202 24.72 14.88 -17.38
C ARG A 202 25.20 14.91 -15.94
N SER A 203 26.40 14.37 -15.75
CA SER A 203 27.43 14.88 -14.85
C SER A 203 28.72 14.89 -15.63
#